data_AF-A0A7R9DU64-F1
#
_entry.id   AF-A0A7R9DU64-F1
#
_cell.length_a   1.000
_cell.length_b   1.000
_cell.length_c   1.000
_cell.angle_alpha   90.00
_cell.angle_beta   90.00
_cell.angle_gamma   90.00
#
_symmetry.space_group_name_H-M   'P 1'
#
loop_
_entity.id
_entity.type
_entity.pdbx_description
1 polymer ?
#
loop_
_entity_poly.entity_id
_entity_poly.type
_entity_poly.pdbx_seq_one_letter_code
_entity_poly.pdbx_strand_id
1 'polypeptide(L)'
;GPVVEEIHQVFSDWMSQVIRVYKEENHVELEWLVGPIPVEDKEGKEVISKFSIELETNGTFYNRFQRARTLETTTQPPFNLGG
;
A
#
# COMPACT_ATOMS: atom_id res chain seq x y z
N GLY A 1 9.16 1.38 -22.71
CA GLY A 1 9.90 0.58 -23.71
C GLY A 1 8.96 -0.35 -24.46
N PRO A 2 9.43 -1.16 -25.42
CA PRO A 2 8.56 -2.01 -26.24
C PRO A 2 7.88 -3.13 -25.45
N VAL A 3 8.43 -3.56 -24.31
CA VAL A 3 7.96 -4.69 -23.49
C VAL A 3 7.40 -4.26 -22.13
N VAL A 4 7.99 -3.21 -21.54
CA VAL A 4 7.63 -2.69 -20.22
C VAL A 4 7.40 -1.18 -20.29
N GLU A 5 6.38 -0.70 -19.59
CA GLU A 5 6.17 0.71 -19.28
C GLU A 5 6.48 0.94 -17.80
N GLU A 6 7.29 1.95 -17.51
CA GLU A 6 7.67 2.29 -16.14
C GLU A 6 7.22 3.70 -15.80
N ILE A 7 6.61 3.85 -14.63
CA ILE A 7 6.26 5.14 -14.05
C ILE A 7 7.12 5.31 -12.80
N HIS A 8 7.96 6.35 -12.81
CA HIS A 8 8.86 6.69 -11.71
C HIS A 8 8.23 7.82 -10.90
N GLN A 9 7.96 7.57 -9.62
CA GLN A 9 7.35 8.51 -8.70
C GLN A 9 8.33 8.82 -7.58
N VAL A 10 8.67 10.09 -7.40
CA VAL A 10 9.49 10.55 -6.28
C VAL A 10 8.58 11.31 -5.33
N PHE A 11 8.44 10.83 -4.10
CA PHE A 11 7.59 11.44 -3.08
C PHE A 11 8.38 12.38 -2.18
N SER A 12 9.65 12.03 -1.90
CA SER A 12 10.58 12.82 -1.10
C SER A 12 12.02 12.42 -1.41
N ASP A 13 12.98 13.13 -0.84
CA ASP A 13 14.42 12.84 -0.97
C ASP A 13 14.83 11.45 -0.45
N TRP A 14 13.97 10.80 0.35
CA TRP A 14 14.19 9.48 0.94
C TRP A 14 13.14 8.45 0.52
N MET A 15 12.23 8.79 -0.40
CA MET A 15 11.16 7.90 -0.82
C MET A 15 10.81 8.03 -2.29
N SER A 16 10.92 6.91 -3.01
CA SER A 16 10.48 6.80 -4.40
C SER A 16 9.79 5.46 -4.65
N GLN A 17 9.01 5.41 -5.72
CA GLN A 17 8.34 4.21 -6.21
C GLN A 17 8.53 4.08 -7.73
N VAL A 18 8.68 2.86 -8.19
CA VAL A 18 8.61 2.50 -9.60
C VAL A 18 7.43 1.56 -9.79
N ILE A 19 6.54 1.95 -10.70
CA ILE A 19 5.42 1.11 -11.15
C ILE A 19 5.82 0.53 -12.50
N ARG A 20 5.83 -0.80 -12.64
CA ARG A 20 6.11 -1.47 -13.91
C ARG A 20 4.88 -2.20 -14.43
N VAL A 21 4.56 -1.95 -15.69
CA VAL A 21 3.48 -2.61 -16.43
C VAL A 21 4.09 -3.35 -17.61
N TYR A 22 4.05 -4.68 -17.57
CA TYR A 22 4.52 -5.53 -18.66
C TYR A 22 3.35 -5.89 -19.59
N LYS A 23 3.57 -5.83 -20.91
CA LYS A 23 2.49 -6.04 -21.89
C LYS A 23 1.88 -7.44 -21.89
N GLU A 24 2.63 -8.44 -21.42
CA GLU A 24 2.24 -9.85 -21.46
C GLU A 24 1.78 -10.37 -20.09
N GLU A 25 1.67 -9.49 -19.09
CA GLU A 25 1.33 -9.87 -17.72
C GLU A 25 0.02 -9.22 -17.26
N ASN A 26 -0.82 -10.00 -16.55
CA ASN A 26 -2.08 -9.52 -15.98
C ASN A 26 -1.91 -8.90 -14.59
N HIS A 27 -0.73 -8.37 -14.27
CA HIS A 27 -0.46 -7.72 -13.01
C HIS A 27 0.50 -6.56 -13.18
N VAL A 28 0.58 -5.72 -12.15
CA VAL A 28 1.46 -4.57 -12.08
C VAL A 28 2.49 -4.83 -10.98
N GLU A 29 3.75 -4.56 -11.26
CA GLU A 29 4.81 -4.60 -10.24
C GLU A 29 4.96 -3.23 -9.60
N LEU A 30 5.05 -3.22 -8.27
CA LEU A 30 5.25 -2.02 -7.46
C LEU A 30 6.54 -2.19 -6.67
N GLU A 31 7.55 -1.39 -6.98
CA GLU A 31 8.83 -1.36 -6.28
C GLU A 31 8.95 -0.05 -5.53
N TRP A 32 9.31 -0.11 -4.25
CA TRP A 32 9.50 1.08 -3.43
C TRP A 32 10.93 1.11 -2.87
N LEU A 33 11.52 2.30 -2.90
CA LEU A 33 12.74 2.63 -2.18
C LEU A 33 12.37 3.57 -1.06
N VAL A 34 12.63 3.13 0.17
CA VAL A 34 12.37 3.90 1.39
C VAL A 34 13.66 3.94 2.19
N GLY A 35 14.25 5.11 2.31
CA GLY A 35 15.34 5.38 3.23
C GLY A 35 16.50 6.18 2.63
N PRO A 36 17.38 6.71 3.49
CA PRO A 36 17.30 6.65 4.97
C PRO A 36 16.13 7.49 5.51
N ILE A 37 15.35 6.93 6.44
CA ILE A 37 14.21 7.63 7.03
C ILE A 37 14.76 8.74 7.94
N PRO A 38 14.37 10.01 7.75
CA PRO A 38 14.84 11.10 8.59
C PRO A 38 14.34 10.91 10.02
N VAL A 39 15.25 10.98 10.98
CA VAL A 39 14.99 10.76 12.42
C VAL A 39 15.50 11.91 13.28
N GLU A 40 16.05 12.96 12.65
CA GLU A 40 16.64 14.13 13.30
C GLU A 40 15.62 14.93 14.11
N ASP A 41 14.35 14.87 13.70
CA ASP A 41 13.20 15.45 14.39
C ASP A 41 12.76 14.69 15.64
N LYS A 42 13.37 13.52 15.91
CA LYS A 42 13.04 12.61 17.02
C LYS A 42 11.60 12.07 16.97
N GLU A 43 10.96 12.10 15.80
CA GLU A 43 9.64 11.53 15.59
C GLU A 43 9.75 10.19 14.83
N GLY A 44 9.21 9.12 15.44
CA GLY A 44 9.09 7.82 14.79
C GLY A 44 8.14 7.88 13.60
N LYS A 45 8.54 7.28 12.47
CA LYS A 45 7.77 7.30 11.23
C LYS A 45 7.32 5.89 10.85
N GLU A 46 6.04 5.73 10.58
CA GLU A 46 5.46 4.51 9.99
C GLU A 46 5.07 4.81 8.55
N VAL A 47 5.62 4.04 7.61
CA VAL A 47 5.38 4.22 6.17
C VAL A 47 4.42 3.14 5.70
N ILE A 48 3.30 3.56 5.10
CA ILE A 48 2.29 2.66 4.54
C ILE A 48 2.09 2.97 3.05
N SER A 49 1.88 1.93 2.24
CA SER A 49 1.34 2.06 0.88
C SER A 49 -0.18 1.88 0.94
N LYS A 50 -0.93 2.92 0.59
CA LYS A 50 -2.39 2.91 0.64
C LYS A 50 -2.96 3.08 -0.77
N PHE A 51 -3.81 2.14 -1.18
CA PHE A 51 -4.57 2.21 -2.43
C PHE A 51 -6.01 2.61 -2.12
N SER A 52 -6.53 3.56 -2.89
CA SER A 52 -7.91 4.01 -2.81
C SER A 52 -8.61 3.71 -4.14
N ILE A 53 -9.70 2.96 -4.07
CA ILE A 53 -10.54 2.61 -5.23
C ILE A 53 -11.99 2.91 -4.89
N GLU A 54 -12.76 3.31 -5.89
CA GLU A 54 -14.21 3.53 -5.78
C GLU A 54 -14.95 2.19 -5.96
N LEU A 55 -14.80 1.31 -4.98
CA LEU A 55 -15.49 0.00 -4.96
C LEU A 55 -16.28 -0.13 -3.65
N GLU A 56 -17.56 -0.49 -3.75
CA GLU A 56 -18.40 -0.79 -2.59
C GLU A 56 -18.01 -2.15 -1.99
N THR A 57 -17.13 -2.15 -1.00
CA THR A 57 -16.70 -3.38 -0.31
C THR A 57 -17.54 -3.70 0.93
N ASN A 58 -18.40 -2.78 1.37
CA ASN A 58 -19.12 -2.85 2.66
C ASN A 58 -18.19 -3.11 3.86
N GLY A 59 -16.94 -2.64 3.79
CA GLY A 59 -15.93 -2.87 4.85
C GLY A 59 -15.36 -4.30 4.87
N THR A 60 -15.67 -5.12 3.87
CA THR A 60 -15.16 -6.49 3.73
C THR A 60 -13.77 -6.48 3.10
N PHE A 61 -12.80 -7.10 3.76
CA PHE A 61 -11.45 -7.31 3.24
C PHE A 61 -10.98 -8.74 3.51
N TYR A 62 -10.28 -9.34 2.55
CA TYR A 62 -9.73 -10.69 2.69
C TYR A 62 -8.22 -10.61 2.91
N ASN A 63 -7.75 -11.06 4.06
CA ASN A 63 -6.34 -11.35 4.26
C ASN A 63 -6.10 -12.86 4.06
N ARG A 64 -5.35 -13.23 3.03
CA ARG A 64 -4.89 -14.61 2.88
C ARG A 64 -3.65 -14.84 3.76
N PHE A 65 -3.87 -15.01 5.05
CA PHE A 65 -2.88 -15.63 5.94
C PHE A 65 -2.78 -17.12 5.60
N GLN A 66 -1.66 -17.58 5.05
CA GLN A 66 -1.42 -19.01 4.90
C GLN A 66 -1.08 -19.66 6.25
N ARG A 67 -2.12 -20.00 7.02
CA ARG A 67 -2.32 -21.30 7.70
C ARG A 67 -3.71 -21.31 8.35
N ALA A 68 -4.67 -21.95 7.66
CA ALA A 68 -5.92 -22.51 8.20
C ALA A 68 -6.69 -21.68 9.26
N ARG A 69 -7.23 -20.51 8.87
CA ARG A 69 -8.58 -20.05 9.27
C ARG A 69 -8.88 -18.73 8.57
N THR A 70 -9.95 -18.69 7.80
CA THR A 70 -10.56 -17.44 7.36
C THR A 70 -11.06 -16.70 8.60
N LEU A 71 -10.44 -15.56 8.93
CA LEU A 71 -10.98 -14.60 9.89
C LEU A 71 -11.48 -13.42 9.08
N GLU A 72 -12.80 -13.28 8.97
CA GLU A 72 -13.42 -12.05 8.47
C GLU A 72 -13.13 -10.95 9.50
N THR A 73 -12.31 -9.97 9.13
CA THR A 73 -11.99 -8.83 10.00
C THR A 73 -12.82 -7.65 9.55
N THR A 74 -13.87 -7.32 10.31
CA THR A 74 -14.60 -6.05 10.12
C THR A 74 -13.82 -4.95 10.83
N THR A 75 -13.50 -3.86 10.13
CA THR A 75 -12.96 -2.66 10.76
C THR A 75 -14.03 -2.04 11.66
N GLN A 76 -13.87 -2.16 12.98
CA GLN A 76 -14.59 -1.31 13.93
C GLN A 76 -13.81 0.00 14.07
N PRO A 77 -14.42 1.19 13.90
CA PRO A 77 -13.75 2.44 14.21
C PRO A 77 -13.34 2.45 15.69
N PRO A 78 -12.16 3.00 16.04
CA PRO A 78 -11.56 2.82 17.36
C PRO A 78 -12.33 3.46 18.51
N PHE A 79 -13.31 4.34 18.25
CA PHE A 79 -14.11 4.98 19.30
C PHE A 79 -15.54 5.26 18.83
N ASN A 80 -16.53 4.88 19.64
CA ASN A 80 -17.88 5.42 19.58
C ASN A 80 -17.87 6.82 20.19
N LEU A 81 -17.97 7.87 19.36
CA LEU A 81 -18.36 9.20 19.84
C LEU A 81 -19.89 9.22 19.95
N GLY A 82 -20.39 8.65 21.06
CA GLY A 82 -21.77 8.89 21.49
C GLY A 82 -21.87 10.30 22.09
N GLY A 83 -22.82 11.09 21.59
CA GLY A 83 -23.32 12.28 22.27
C GLY A 83 -24.37 11.95 23.32
#